data_AF-A0A127BAZ0-F1
#
_entry.id   AF-A0A127BAZ0-F1
#
_cell.length_a   1.000
_cell.length_b   1.000
_cell.length_c   1.000
_cell.angle_alpha   90.00
_cell.angle_beta   90.00
_cell.angle_gamma   90.00
#
_symmetry.space_group_name_H-M   'P 1'
#
loop_
_entity.id
_entity.type
_entity.pdbx_description
1 polymer ?
#
loop_
_entity_poly.entity_id
_entity_poly.type
_entity_poly.pdbx_seq_one_letter_code
_entity_poly.pdbx_strand_id
1 'polypeptide(L)' 'MKRVEKIEKELEELKIELMRLEADRPPYADDVTDEDMIEAEKALEGIMTGKIKPLSVEELESLLEEDDGQFSEFCKFFP' A
#
# COMPACT_ATOMS: atom_id res chain seq x y z
N MET A 1 23.49 37.89 -4.00
CA MET A 1 23.15 36.78 -4.91
C MET A 1 23.33 35.39 -4.29
N LYS A 2 24.40 35.12 -3.53
CA LYS A 2 24.69 33.80 -2.91
C LYS A 2 23.54 33.08 -2.16
N ARG A 3 22.58 33.81 -1.57
CA ARG A 3 21.40 33.19 -0.91
C ARG A 3 20.36 32.68 -1.89
N VAL A 4 20.17 33.38 -3.02
CA VAL A 4 19.20 32.99 -4.05
C VAL A 4 19.71 31.74 -4.78
N GLU A 5 21.00 31.73 -5.17
CA GLU A 5 21.64 30.56 -5.78
C GLU A 5 21.60 29.32 -4.89
N LYS A 6 21.73 29.50 -3.56
CA LYS A 6 21.60 28.40 -2.59
C LYS A 6 20.17 27.85 -2.54
N ILE A 7 19.16 28.73 -2.51
CA ILE A 7 17.74 28.33 -2.50
C ILE A 7 17.38 27.64 -3.83
N GLU A 8 17.88 28.12 -4.96
CA GLU A 8 17.66 27.50 -6.26
C GLU A 8 18.25 26.08 -6.32
N LYS A 9 19.44 25.87 -5.74
CA LYS A 9 20.04 24.54 -5.65
C LYS A 9 19.25 23.59 -4.75
N GLU A 10 18.82 24.06 -3.58
CA GLU A 10 17.99 23.27 -2.66
C GLU A 10 16.63 22.92 -3.29
N LEU A 11 16.03 23.84 -4.04
CA LEU A 11 14.78 23.60 -4.77
C LEU A 11 14.96 22.54 -5.84
N GLU A 12 16.07 22.56 -6.57
CA GLU A 12 16.34 21.56 -7.62
C GLU A 12 16.58 20.17 -7.02
N GLU A 13 17.30 20.09 -5.90
CA GLU A 13 17.49 18.84 -5.16
C GLU A 13 16.16 18.27 -4.66
N LEU A 14 15.29 19.11 -4.09
CA LEU A 14 13.95 18.72 -3.65
C LEU A 14 13.05 18.22 -4.80
N LYS A 15 13.13 18.84 -5.98
CA LYS A 15 12.38 18.38 -7.16
C LYS A 15 12.82 17.00 -7.63
N ILE A 16 14.14 16.74 -7.64
CA ILE A 16 14.68 15.44 -8.03
C ILE A 16 14.22 14.37 -7.02
N GLU A 17 14.23 14.69 -5.74
CA GLU A 17 13.76 13.78 -4.69
C GLU A 17 12.26 13.51 -4.80
N LEU A 18 11.45 14.54 -5.05
CA LEU A 18 10.02 14.39 -5.30
C LEU A 18 9.73 13.46 -6.48
N MET A 19 10.42 13.65 -7.61
CA MET A 19 10.23 12.79 -8.79
C MET A 19 10.60 11.33 -8.53
N ARG A 20 11.61 11.08 -7.68
CA ARG A 20 11.96 9.71 -7.27
C ARG A 20 10.87 9.09 -6.42
N LEU A 21 10.36 9.82 -5.43
CA LEU A 21 9.28 9.35 -4.57
C LEU A 21 7.98 9.12 -5.32
N GLU A 22 7.67 9.96 -6.31
CA GLU A 22 6.52 9.77 -7.21
C GLU A 22 6.70 8.55 -8.12
N ALA A 23 7.91 8.27 -8.59
CA ALA A 23 8.20 7.09 -9.41
C ALA A 23 8.09 5.78 -8.61
N ASP A 24 8.47 5.80 -7.33
CA ASP A 24 8.35 4.66 -6.41
C ASP A 24 6.95 4.57 -5.75
N ARG A 25 6.04 5.48 -6.11
CA ARG A 25 4.70 5.53 -5.53
C ARG A 25 3.89 4.30 -5.95
N PRO A 26 3.35 3.51 -5.00
CA PRO A 26 2.46 2.42 -5.34
C PRO A 26 1.20 2.94 -6.05
N PRO A 27 0.66 2.20 -7.05
CA PRO A 27 -0.46 2.67 -7.87
C PRO A 27 -1.76 2.89 -7.08
N TYR A 28 -1.88 2.30 -5.89
CA TYR A 28 -3.04 2.41 -4.99
C TYR A 28 -2.80 3.39 -3.82
N ALA A 29 -1.66 4.10 -3.79
CA ALA A 29 -1.35 5.02 -2.68
C ALA A 29 -2.16 6.32 -2.69
N ASP A 30 -2.91 6.60 -3.76
CA ASP A 30 -3.95 7.63 -3.80
C ASP A 30 -5.33 7.10 -3.39
N ASP A 31 -5.53 5.78 -3.41
CA ASP A 31 -6.83 5.13 -3.22
C ASP A 31 -7.10 4.75 -1.76
N VAL A 32 -6.06 4.76 -0.91
CA VAL A 32 -6.21 4.50 0.53
C VAL A 32 -6.68 5.77 1.22
N THR A 33 -7.93 5.76 1.66
CA THR A 33 -8.50 6.84 2.48
C THR A 33 -8.17 6.66 3.96
N ASP A 34 -8.34 7.72 4.75
CA ASP A 34 -8.24 7.63 6.21
C ASP A 34 -9.25 6.61 6.79
N GLU A 35 -10.40 6.45 6.15
CA GLU A 35 -11.42 5.47 6.55
C GLU A 35 -10.93 4.04 6.35
N ASP A 36 -10.25 3.76 5.22
CA ASP A 36 -9.65 2.45 4.94
C ASP A 36 -8.57 2.10 5.97
N MET A 37 -7.75 3.09 6.37
CA MET A 37 -6.75 2.88 7.42
C MET A 37 -7.39 2.56 8.77
N ILE A 38 -8.44 3.28 9.15
CA ILE A 38 -9.16 3.03 10.42
C ILE A 38 -9.80 1.65 10.42
N GLU A 39 -10.35 1.20 9.29
CA GLU A 39 -10.93 -0.13 9.19
C GLU A 39 -9.86 -1.23 9.29
N ALA A 40 -8.72 -1.05 8.63
CA ALA A 40 -7.59 -1.96 8.74
C ALA A 40 -7.05 -2.06 10.17
N GLU A 41 -6.92 -0.93 10.89
CA GLU A 41 -6.50 -0.91 12.29
C GLU A 41 -7.47 -1.68 13.21
N LYS A 42 -8.79 -1.49 13.02
CA LYS A 42 -9.82 -2.21 13.78
C LYS A 42 -9.78 -3.72 13.51
N ALA A 43 -9.60 -4.11 12.24
CA ALA A 43 -9.49 -5.51 11.88
C ALA A 43 -8.26 -6.15 12.53
N LEU A 44 -7.11 -5.46 12.52
CA LEU A 44 -5.88 -5.92 13.17
C LEU A 44 -6.06 -6.04 14.69
N GLU A 45 -6.66 -5.05 15.35
CA GLU A 45 -6.97 -5.12 16.78
C GLU A 45 -7.91 -6.32 17.07
N GLY A 46 -8.90 -6.54 16.21
CA GLY A 46 -9.80 -7.69 16.30
C GLY A 46 -9.08 -9.03 16.22
N ILE A 47 -8.09 -9.16 15.34
CA ILE A 47 -7.24 -10.36 15.22
C ILE A 47 -6.35 -10.53 16.46
N MET A 48 -5.66 -9.46 16.87
CA MET A 48 -4.74 -9.51 18.03
C MET A 48 -5.46 -9.81 19.34
N THR A 49 -6.69 -9.33 19.50
CA THR A 49 -7.52 -9.59 20.68
C THR A 49 -8.28 -10.92 20.60
N GLY A 50 -8.15 -11.67 19.50
CA GLY A 50 -8.82 -12.95 19.27
C GLY A 50 -10.32 -12.85 19.05
N LYS A 51 -10.86 -11.63 18.83
CA LYS A 51 -12.26 -11.40 18.46
C LYS A 51 -12.53 -11.82 17.02
N ILE A 52 -11.53 -11.73 16.15
CA ILE A 52 -11.56 -12.17 14.77
C ILE A 52 -10.60 -13.36 14.65
N LYS A 53 -11.13 -14.52 14.21
CA LYS A 53 -10.31 -15.69 13.93
C LYS A 53 -9.73 -15.54 12.51
N PRO A 54 -8.40 -15.51 12.33
CA PRO A 54 -7.82 -15.55 11.00
C PRO A 54 -8.17 -16.90 10.34
N LEU A 55 -8.48 -16.85 9.05
CA LEU A 55 -8.74 -18.04 8.25
C LEU A 55 -7.43 -18.83 8.06
N SER A 56 -7.56 -20.16 7.95
CA SER A 56 -6.45 -20.99 7.51
C SER A 56 -6.18 -20.77 6.02
N VAL A 57 -4.97 -21.15 5.57
CA VAL A 57 -4.60 -21.09 4.14
C VAL A 57 -5.58 -21.91 3.29
N GLU A 58 -5.99 -23.08 3.76
CA GLU A 58 -6.95 -23.97 3.09
C GLU A 58 -8.36 -23.35 3.00
N GLU A 59 -8.80 -22.64 4.05
CA GLU A 59 -10.07 -21.91 4.07
C GLU A 59 -10.04 -20.71 3.10
N LEU A 60 -8.90 -20.04 2.98
CA LEU A 60 -8.68 -18.96 2.01
C LEU A 60 -8.66 -19.48 0.57
N GLU A 61 -7.92 -20.56 0.29
CA GLU A 61 -7.86 -21.17 -1.04
C GLU A 61 -9.25 -21.58 -1.54
N SER A 62 -10.07 -22.17 -0.66
CA SER A 62 -11.44 -22.57 -1.00
C SER A 62 -12.33 -21.38 -1.38
N LEU A 63 -12.18 -20.24 -0.69
CA LEU A 63 -12.95 -19.01 -1.02
C LEU A 63 -12.48 -18.37 -2.33
N LEU A 64 -11.20 -18.49 -2.67
CA LEU A 64 -10.63 -17.97 -3.90
C LEU A 64 -10.93 -18.84 -5.13
N GLU A 65 -11.20 -20.13 -4.93
CA GLU A 65 -11.64 -21.04 -5.98
C GLU A 65 -13.13 -20.84 -6.36
N GLU A 66 -13.93 -20.26 -5.46
CA GLU A 66 -15.36 -19.99 -5.70
C GLU A 66 -15.61 -18.67 -6.48
N ASP A 67 -14.63 -17.77 -6.55
CA ASP A 67 -14.75 -16.48 -7.24
C ASP A 67 -13.93 -16.49 -8.54
N ASP A 68 -14.64 -16.63 -9.67
CA ASP A 68 -14.16 -16.87 -11.04
C ASP A 68 -12.76 -16.29 -11.39
N GLY A 69 -11.70 -17.08 -11.19
CA GLY A 69 -10.43 -17.08 -11.93
C GLY A 69 -9.52 -15.85 -11.86
N GLN A 70 -9.99 -14.70 -11.39
CA GLN A 70 -9.28 -13.41 -11.48
C GLN A 70 -8.17 -13.26 -10.42
N PHE A 71 -8.35 -13.90 -9.26
CA PHE A 71 -7.34 -13.89 -8.19
C PHE A 71 -6.12 -14.76 -8.52
N SER A 72 -6.33 -15.82 -9.30
CA SER A 72 -5.26 -16.75 -9.73
C SER A 72 -4.20 -16.11 -10.64
N GLU A 73 -4.54 -15.00 -11.28
CA GLU A 73 -3.62 -14.22 -12.13
C GLU A 73 -2.80 -13.22 -11.29
N PHE A 74 -3.42 -12.63 -10.25
CA PHE A 74 -2.77 -11.70 -9.33
C PHE A 74 -1.63 -12.38 -8.54
N CYS A 75 -1.83 -13.61 -8.07
CA CYS A 75 -0.83 -14.36 -7.30
C CYS A 75 0.41 -14.79 -8.12
N LYS A 76 0.38 -14.70 -9.47
CA LYS A 76 1.55 -15.00 -10.31
C LYS A 76 2.59 -13.86 -10.35
N PHE A 77 2.25 -12.68 -9.86
CA PHE A 77 3.12 -11.50 -9.87
C PHE A 77 3.89 -11.27 -8.55
N PHE A 78 3.60 -12.05 -7.51
CA PHE A 78 4.36 -12.02 -6.25
C PHE A 78 5.18 -13.31 -6.12
N PRO A 79 6.53 -13.27 -6.21
CA PRO A 79 7.38 -14.41 -5.94
C PRO A 79 7.44 -14.79 -4.45
#